data_AF-A0AA38NUS9-F1
#
_entry.id   AF-A0AA38NUS9-F1
#
_cell.length_a   1.000
_cell.length_b   1.000
_cell.length_c   1.000
_cell.angle_alpha   90.00
_cell.angle_beta   90.00
_cell.angle_gamma   90.00
#
_symmetry.space_group_name_H-M   'P 1'
#
loop_
_entity.id
_entity.type
_entity.pdbx_description
1 polymer ?
#
loop_
_entity_poly.entity_id
_entity_poly.type
_entity_poly.pdbx_seq_one_letter_code
_entity_poly.pdbx_strand_id
1 'polypeptide(L)'
;MEIWLAGGEAQTPFANSLTITNGDFANYVHRDRDAIDIAFGMWWTASRENQRRPWTIDEEYDHDSIKGGEFLIAEYGIAVDFPKTKGLVEIFWRGKKDYHVTMQSDSPPRLTRFGTSVQITQSAVRGMRALQRHGLDPARVVGHEDRVNGAGDAISDSE
;
A
#
# COMPACT_ATOMS: atom_id res chain seq x y z
N MET A 1 -22.12 5.44 12.74
CA MET A 1 -22.41 4.19 12.00
C MET A 1 -21.20 3.28 12.15
N GLU A 2 -21.30 2.30 13.05
CA GLU A 2 -20.23 1.36 13.36
C GLU A 2 -20.27 0.18 12.38
N ILE A 3 -19.11 -0.19 11.83
CA ILE A 3 -18.97 -1.34 10.92
C ILE A 3 -18.46 -2.50 11.75
N TRP A 4 -19.29 -3.51 11.93
CA TRP A 4 -18.96 -4.73 12.68
C TRP A 4 -18.34 -5.75 11.72
N LEU A 5 -17.04 -6.04 11.90
CA LEU A 5 -16.35 -7.13 11.22
C LEU A 5 -16.38 -8.34 12.16
N ALA A 6 -17.32 -9.26 11.92
CA ALA A 6 -17.45 -10.59 12.51
C ALA A 6 -17.25 -10.72 14.05
N GLY A 7 -18.35 -10.60 14.79
CA GLY A 7 -18.50 -11.23 16.11
C GLY A 7 -18.72 -10.26 17.27
N GLY A 8 -19.99 -9.98 17.58
CA GLY A 8 -20.54 -9.61 18.91
C GLY A 8 -20.07 -8.35 19.62
N GLU A 9 -18.82 -7.91 19.43
CA GLU A 9 -18.19 -6.75 20.03
C GLU A 9 -17.67 -5.82 18.92
N ALA A 10 -17.60 -4.53 19.23
CA ALA A 10 -17.18 -3.49 18.30
C ALA A 10 -15.69 -3.65 18.07
N GLN A 11 -15.28 -4.71 17.37
CA GLN A 11 -13.91 -4.88 16.95
C GLN A 11 -13.65 -3.79 15.91
N THR A 12 -12.94 -2.76 16.38
CA THR A 12 -12.32 -1.71 15.60
C THR A 12 -11.82 -2.30 14.29
N PRO A 13 -12.22 -1.76 13.13
CA PRO A 13 -11.92 -2.41 11.87
C PRO A 13 -10.40 -2.53 11.69
N PHE A 14 -9.93 -3.75 11.48
CA PHE A 14 -8.57 -4.03 11.06
C PHE A 14 -8.38 -3.59 9.61
N ALA A 15 -7.16 -3.16 9.25
CA ALA A 15 -6.83 -2.85 7.87
C ALA A 15 -7.15 -4.06 6.96
N ASN A 16 -7.86 -3.84 5.86
CA ASN A 16 -8.18 -4.90 4.90
C ASN A 16 -7.23 -4.92 3.71
N SER A 17 -6.29 -3.97 3.66
CA SER A 17 -5.26 -3.88 2.63
C SER A 17 -3.92 -3.50 3.28
N LEU A 18 -2.94 -4.35 3.04
CA LEU A 18 -1.52 -4.09 3.28
C LEU A 18 -0.82 -4.28 1.92
N THR A 19 -0.20 -3.22 1.42
CA THR A 19 0.61 -3.27 0.20
C THR A 19 2.09 -3.15 0.56
N ILE A 20 2.93 -3.82 -0.22
CA ILE A 20 4.38 -3.72 -0.13
C ILE A 20 4.90 -3.50 -1.55
N THR A 21 5.67 -2.45 -1.75
CA THR A 21 6.31 -2.10 -3.02
C THR A 21 7.83 -2.16 -2.89
N ASN A 22 8.52 -2.45 -3.99
CA ASN A 22 9.98 -2.45 -4.11
C ASN A 22 10.37 -2.21 -5.57
N GLY A 23 11.68 -2.11 -5.84
CA GLY A 23 12.20 -1.98 -7.21
C GLY A 23 11.91 -0.61 -7.82
N ASP A 24 12.24 0.45 -7.09
CA ASP A 24 12.05 1.85 -7.52
C ASP A 24 10.61 2.19 -7.92
N PHE A 25 9.64 1.61 -7.21
CA PHE A 25 8.22 1.88 -7.40
C PHE A 25 7.92 3.38 -7.34
N ALA A 26 7.18 3.85 -8.34
CA ALA A 26 6.60 5.18 -8.39
C ALA A 26 5.15 5.09 -8.86
N ASN A 27 4.37 6.12 -8.57
CA ASN A 27 2.98 6.21 -9.03
C ASN A 27 2.64 7.62 -9.50
N TYR A 28 1.46 7.76 -10.07
CA TYR A 28 0.91 9.07 -10.40
C TYR A 28 0.33 9.74 -9.15
N VAL A 29 0.29 11.07 -9.16
CA VAL A 29 -0.38 11.86 -8.12
C VAL A 29 -1.85 11.47 -8.05
N HIS A 30 -2.32 11.06 -6.87
CA HIS A 30 -3.69 10.59 -6.69
C HIS A 30 -4.19 10.83 -5.26
N ARG A 31 -5.46 10.44 -5.05
CA ARG A 31 -6.09 10.29 -3.73
C ARG A 31 -6.63 8.89 -3.64
N ASP A 32 -6.55 8.31 -2.45
CA ASP A 32 -7.02 6.97 -2.19
C ASP A 32 -8.55 6.90 -2.16
N ARG A 33 -9.08 5.74 -2.55
CA ARG A 33 -10.51 5.41 -2.39
C ARG A 33 -10.72 4.62 -1.10
N ASP A 34 -10.27 5.21 0.00
CA ASP A 34 -10.32 4.59 1.32
C ASP A 34 -11.59 4.95 2.08
N ALA A 35 -11.99 4.02 2.96
CA ALA A 35 -13.07 4.20 3.90
C ALA A 35 -12.58 4.96 5.14
N ILE A 36 -11.31 4.78 5.52
CA ILE A 36 -10.65 5.55 6.58
C ILE A 36 -10.11 6.88 6.05
N ASP A 37 -9.96 7.83 6.97
CA ASP A 37 -9.43 9.16 6.68
C ASP A 37 -7.90 9.23 6.76
N ILE A 38 -7.25 8.31 7.48
CA ILE A 38 -5.80 8.27 7.70
C ILE A 38 -5.26 6.94 7.19
N ALA A 39 -4.29 6.99 6.29
CA ALA A 39 -3.47 5.86 5.89
C ALA A 39 -2.17 5.85 6.70
N PHE A 40 -1.57 4.67 6.82
CA PHE A 40 -0.28 4.46 7.48
C PHE A 40 0.68 3.77 6.51
N GLY A 41 1.94 4.17 6.50
CA GLY A 41 2.94 3.60 5.62
C GLY A 41 4.30 3.57 6.27
N MET A 42 5.11 2.62 5.83
CA MET A 42 6.47 2.41 6.29
C MET A 42 7.42 2.31 5.11
N TRP A 43 8.63 2.83 5.27
CA TRP A 43 9.71 2.71 4.30
C TRP A 43 11.00 2.29 5.00
N TRP A 44 11.73 1.37 4.38
CA TRP A 44 13.04 0.91 4.83
C TRP A 44 13.88 0.48 3.64
N THR A 45 15.19 0.41 3.82
CA THR A 45 16.12 -0.13 2.83
C THR A 45 16.39 -1.61 3.07
N ALA A 46 16.66 -2.33 1.98
CA ALA A 46 17.12 -3.70 2.04
C ALA A 46 18.03 -4.01 0.86
N SER A 47 19.05 -4.81 1.10
CA SER A 47 19.96 -5.32 0.07
C SER A 47 19.71 -6.79 -0.20
N ARG A 48 20.26 -7.31 -1.29
CA ARG A 48 20.34 -8.75 -1.56
C ARG A 48 21.68 -9.08 -2.18
N GLU A 49 22.23 -10.26 -1.90
CA GLU A 49 23.49 -10.70 -2.50
C GLU A 49 23.36 -10.88 -4.03
N ASN A 50 22.24 -11.45 -4.47
CA ASN A 50 21.92 -11.67 -5.87
C ASN A 50 20.41 -11.83 -6.07
N GLN A 51 19.95 -11.91 -7.32
CA GLN A 51 18.52 -11.96 -7.65
C GLN A 51 17.78 -13.20 -7.10
N ARG A 52 18.50 -14.29 -6.77
CA ARG A 52 17.92 -15.53 -6.24
C ARG A 52 17.88 -15.58 -4.71
N ARG A 53 18.43 -14.57 -4.03
CA ARG A 53 18.45 -14.46 -2.57
C ARG A 53 17.35 -13.53 -2.08
N PRO A 54 16.81 -13.76 -0.87
CA PRO A 54 15.85 -12.85 -0.26
C PRO A 54 16.49 -11.49 0.00
N TRP A 55 15.63 -10.48 0.11
CA TRP A 55 16.03 -9.17 0.63
C TRP A 55 16.29 -9.26 2.13
N THR A 56 17.34 -8.59 2.59
CA THR A 56 17.73 -8.51 4.00
C THR A 56 17.98 -7.06 4.39
N ILE A 57 17.69 -6.71 5.64
CA ILE A 57 18.14 -5.44 6.21
C ILE A 57 19.66 -5.50 6.30
N ASP A 58 20.31 -4.43 5.86
CA ASP A 58 21.75 -4.33 5.73
C ASP A 58 22.21 -3.06 6.44
N GLU A 59 23.07 -3.20 7.44
CA GLU A 59 23.58 -2.07 8.24
C GLU A 59 24.50 -1.15 7.43
N GLU A 60 25.00 -1.60 6.26
CA GLU A 60 25.83 -0.78 5.37
C GLU A 60 25.01 0.24 4.57
N TYR A 61 23.74 -0.06 4.27
CA TYR A 61 22.92 0.75 3.36
C TYR A 61 21.66 1.30 4.03
N ASP A 62 21.49 2.62 3.93
CA ASP A 62 20.30 3.33 4.40
C ASP A 62 19.69 4.17 3.26
N HIS A 63 18.66 4.96 3.55
CA HIS A 63 17.89 5.71 2.56
C HIS A 63 18.72 6.66 1.70
N ASP A 64 19.84 7.16 2.21
CA ASP A 64 20.80 8.01 1.48
C ASP A 64 21.60 7.26 0.41
N SER A 65 21.57 5.93 0.42
CA SER A 65 22.16 5.09 -0.62
C SER A 65 21.28 5.01 -1.89
N ILE A 66 20.05 5.51 -1.85
CA ILE A 66 19.09 5.48 -2.96
C ILE A 66 18.69 6.92 -3.30
N LYS A 67 18.84 7.32 -4.56
CA LYS A 67 18.51 8.68 -5.00
C LYS A 67 17.02 8.84 -5.26
N GLY A 68 16.47 9.99 -4.91
CA GLY A 68 15.06 10.33 -5.12
C GLY A 68 14.10 9.44 -4.34
N GLY A 69 12.93 9.20 -4.91
CA GLY A 69 11.88 8.36 -4.33
C GLY A 69 11.03 9.04 -3.28
N GLU A 70 11.06 10.37 -3.19
CA GLU A 70 10.38 11.17 -2.18
C GLU A 70 8.87 10.87 -2.14
N PHE A 71 8.30 10.90 -0.93
CA PHE A 71 6.85 10.81 -0.75
C PHE A 71 6.27 12.21 -0.58
N LEU A 72 5.51 12.68 -1.56
CA LEU A 72 4.96 14.04 -1.58
C LEU A 72 3.51 14.03 -1.13
N ILE A 73 3.17 15.00 -0.29
CA ILE A 73 1.80 15.47 -0.11
C ILE A 73 1.68 16.74 -0.96
N ALA A 74 1.39 16.53 -2.24
CA ALA A 74 1.53 17.50 -3.32
C ALA A 74 0.74 18.80 -3.06
N GLU A 75 -0.45 18.70 -2.45
CA GLU A 75 -1.30 19.85 -2.15
C GLU A 75 -0.64 20.87 -1.21
N TYR A 76 0.26 20.42 -0.34
CA TYR A 76 0.96 21.28 0.61
C TYR A 76 2.40 21.61 0.21
N GLY A 77 2.89 21.04 -0.90
CA GLY A 77 4.31 21.15 -1.26
C GLY A 77 5.24 20.54 -0.20
N ILE A 78 4.75 19.58 0.59
CA ILE A 78 5.52 18.89 1.62
C ILE A 78 5.96 17.54 1.07
N ALA A 79 7.21 17.17 1.32
CA ALA A 79 7.77 15.90 0.92
C ALA A 79 8.58 15.28 2.06
N VAL A 80 8.57 13.95 2.12
CA VAL A 80 9.59 13.20 2.85
C VAL A 80 10.76 12.97 1.91
N ASP A 81 11.84 13.69 2.20
CA ASP A 81 13.13 13.57 1.52
C ASP A 81 13.88 12.35 2.10
N PHE A 82 13.55 11.16 1.58
CA PHE A 82 14.13 9.91 2.08
C PHE A 82 15.67 9.91 2.09
N PRO A 83 16.39 10.41 1.07
CA PRO A 83 17.84 10.54 1.14
C PRO A 83 18.38 11.28 2.38
N LYS A 84 17.56 12.08 3.06
CA LYS A 84 17.90 12.77 4.32
C LYS A 84 17.30 12.13 5.58
N THR A 85 16.67 10.97 5.45
CA THR A 85 16.17 10.15 6.56
C THR A 85 17.09 8.95 6.83
N LYS A 86 16.86 8.28 7.97
CA LYS A 86 17.63 7.10 8.41
C LYS A 86 16.71 6.07 9.06
N GLY A 87 17.05 4.80 8.92
CA GLY A 87 16.34 3.69 9.54
C GLY A 87 14.91 3.52 9.04
N LEU A 88 13.99 3.06 9.90
CA LEU A 88 12.58 2.91 9.54
C LEU A 88 11.90 4.28 9.50
N VAL A 89 11.29 4.62 8.37
CA VAL A 89 10.46 5.82 8.23
C VAL A 89 8.99 5.43 8.28
N GLU A 90 8.23 6.06 9.19
CA GLU A 90 6.79 5.82 9.38
C GLU A 90 6.03 7.12 9.10
N ILE A 91 4.96 7.04 8.31
CA ILE A 91 4.16 8.21 7.91
C ILE A 91 2.67 7.90 8.09
N PHE A 92 1.95 8.86 8.67
CA PHE A 92 0.50 8.94 8.59
C PHE A 92 0.11 10.10 7.69
N TRP A 93 -0.81 9.88 6.75
CA TRP A 93 -1.34 10.94 5.88
C TRP A 93 -2.83 10.74 5.64
N ARG A 94 -3.53 11.80 5.21
CA ARG A 94 -4.95 11.68 4.88
C ARG A 94 -5.12 11.23 3.43
N GLY A 95 -4.82 9.97 3.12
CA GLY A 95 -4.78 9.44 1.73
C GLY A 95 -6.03 9.74 0.89
N LYS A 96 -7.19 9.74 1.52
CA LYS A 96 -8.49 10.08 0.89
C LYS A 96 -8.66 11.58 0.55
N LYS A 97 -8.01 12.46 1.31
CA LYS A 97 -8.18 13.92 1.24
C LYS A 97 -7.04 14.58 0.48
N ASP A 98 -5.81 14.21 0.81
CA ASP A 98 -4.60 14.89 0.36
C ASP A 98 -4.05 14.21 -0.90
N TYR A 99 -3.79 15.00 -1.93
CA TYR A 99 -3.07 14.49 -3.11
C TYR A 99 -1.66 14.07 -2.72
N HIS A 100 -1.31 12.84 -3.05
CA HIS A 100 -0.01 12.28 -2.71
C HIS A 100 0.58 11.42 -3.82
N VAL A 101 1.89 11.23 -3.75
CA VAL A 101 2.67 10.49 -4.76
C VAL A 101 3.98 9.98 -4.19
N THR A 102 4.40 8.81 -4.65
CA THR A 102 5.79 8.34 -4.51
C THR A 102 6.53 8.67 -5.80
N MET A 103 7.57 9.50 -5.71
CA MET A 103 8.38 9.87 -6.87
C MET A 103 9.26 8.72 -7.35
N GLN A 104 9.78 8.84 -8.57
CA GLN A 104 10.78 7.91 -9.09
C GLN A 104 12.03 7.91 -8.22
N SER A 105 12.53 6.72 -7.90
CA SER A 105 13.85 6.51 -7.30
C SER A 105 14.80 5.84 -8.28
N ASP A 106 16.09 5.91 -7.96
CA ASP A 106 17.18 5.21 -8.66
C ASP A 106 18.00 4.45 -7.61
N SER A 107 17.71 3.16 -7.47
CA SER A 107 18.41 2.28 -6.53
C SER A 107 19.65 1.65 -7.18
N PRO A 108 20.80 1.64 -6.48
CA PRO A 108 21.95 0.84 -6.87
C PRO A 108 21.58 -0.63 -7.11
N PRO A 109 22.37 -1.36 -7.93
CA PRO A 109 22.14 -2.78 -8.15
C PRO A 109 22.08 -3.55 -6.84
N ARG A 110 20.98 -4.31 -6.68
CA ARG A 110 20.70 -5.16 -5.51
C ARG A 110 20.41 -4.40 -4.21
N LEU A 111 20.09 -3.12 -4.30
CA LEU A 111 19.47 -2.34 -3.23
C LEU A 111 18.03 -2.02 -3.61
N THR A 112 17.15 -1.85 -2.63
CA THR A 112 15.79 -1.33 -2.85
C THR A 112 15.33 -0.55 -1.63
N ARG A 113 14.45 0.44 -1.85
CA ARG A 113 13.60 0.99 -0.81
C ARG A 113 12.27 0.27 -0.86
N PHE A 114 11.93 -0.42 0.22
CA PHE A 114 10.58 -0.92 0.40
C PHE A 114 9.67 0.24 0.79
N GLY A 115 8.45 0.23 0.29
CA GLY A 115 7.37 1.10 0.71
C GLY A 115 6.15 0.27 1.07
N THR A 116 5.36 0.73 2.03
CA THR A 116 4.10 0.08 2.41
C THR A 116 2.98 1.07 2.55
N SER A 117 1.75 0.57 2.38
CA SER A 117 0.54 1.27 2.78
C SER A 117 -0.43 0.32 3.46
N VAL A 118 -1.01 0.78 4.56
CA VAL A 118 -1.98 0.08 5.40
C VAL A 118 -3.25 0.90 5.41
N GLN A 119 -4.32 0.31 4.86
CA GLN A 119 -5.56 1.03 4.55
C GLN A 119 -6.79 0.16 4.81
N ILE A 120 -7.94 0.83 4.97
CA ILE A 120 -9.26 0.22 4.83
C ILE A 120 -9.88 0.77 3.57
N THR A 121 -10.07 -0.08 2.56
CA THR A 121 -10.55 0.31 1.23
C THR A 121 -12.07 0.44 1.20
N GLN A 122 -12.60 1.36 0.38
CA GLN A 122 -14.05 1.48 0.19
C GLN A 122 -14.68 0.23 -0.44
N SER A 123 -13.93 -0.52 -1.26
CA SER A 123 -14.42 -1.76 -1.86
C SER A 123 -14.73 -2.80 -0.80
N ALA A 124 -13.84 -3.02 0.17
CA ALA A 124 -14.09 -3.97 1.24
C ALA A 124 -15.26 -3.55 2.14
N VAL A 125 -15.33 -2.27 2.53
CA VAL A 125 -16.47 -1.76 3.32
C VAL A 125 -17.80 -1.93 2.57
N ARG A 126 -17.82 -1.65 1.25
CA ARG A 126 -19.03 -1.88 0.43
C ARG A 126 -19.40 -3.35 0.36
N GLY A 127 -18.41 -4.23 0.18
CA GLY A 127 -18.61 -5.69 0.20
C GLY A 127 -19.23 -6.16 1.51
N MET A 128 -18.68 -5.73 2.65
CA MET A 128 -19.21 -6.09 3.97
C MET A 128 -20.62 -5.56 4.22
N ARG A 129 -20.94 -4.33 3.78
CA ARG A 129 -22.31 -3.81 3.85
C ARG A 129 -23.28 -4.55 2.94
N ALA A 130 -22.84 -4.99 1.77
CA ALA A 130 -23.67 -5.82 0.89
C ALA A 130 -23.94 -7.17 1.55
N LEU A 131 -22.92 -7.76 2.17
CA LEU A 131 -23.05 -9.02 2.90
C LEU A 131 -24.02 -8.91 4.09
N GLN A 132 -23.90 -7.86 4.90
CA GLN A 132 -24.82 -7.62 6.03
C GLN A 132 -26.27 -7.45 5.57
N ARG A 133 -26.50 -6.81 4.41
CA ARG A 133 -27.85 -6.56 3.88
C ARG A 133 -28.49 -7.77 3.23
N HIS A 134 -27.70 -8.62 2.58
CA HIS A 134 -28.21 -9.69 1.72
C HIS A 134 -27.91 -11.09 2.24
N GLY A 135 -27.14 -11.22 3.32
CA GLY A 135 -26.60 -12.49 3.80
C GLY A 135 -25.40 -12.98 2.96
N LEU A 136 -24.74 -14.02 3.46
CA LEU A 136 -23.79 -14.82 2.68
C LEU A 136 -24.60 -15.62 1.66
N ASP A 137 -24.53 -15.22 0.40
CA ASP A 137 -24.91 -16.08 -0.71
C ASP A 137 -23.65 -16.79 -1.21
N PRO A 138 -23.49 -18.11 -0.99
CA PRO A 138 -22.33 -18.87 -1.46
C PRO A 138 -22.12 -18.75 -2.97
N ALA A 139 -23.17 -18.52 -3.75
CA ALA A 139 -23.06 -18.29 -5.20
C ALA A 139 -22.38 -16.96 -5.55
N ARG A 140 -22.25 -16.03 -4.58
CA ARG A 140 -21.52 -14.75 -4.73
C ARG A 140 -20.10 -14.79 -4.20
N VAL A 141 -19.71 -15.88 -3.52
CA VAL A 141 -18.33 -16.08 -3.08
C VAL A 141 -17.57 -16.72 -4.22
N VAL A 142 -17.04 -15.89 -5.11
CA VAL A 142 -16.07 -16.34 -6.13
C VAL A 142 -14.79 -16.78 -5.43
N GLY A 143 -14.29 -17.96 -5.83
CA GLY A 143 -13.05 -18.52 -5.32
C GLY A 143 -11.88 -17.59 -5.56
N HIS A 144 -10.80 -17.74 -4.80
CA HIS A 144 -9.60 -16.93 -4.99
C HIS A 144 -9.06 -17.05 -6.43
N GLU A 145 -9.18 -18.23 -7.04
CA GLU A 145 -8.80 -18.50 -8.42
C GLU A 145 -9.66 -17.70 -9.42
N ASP A 146 -10.98 -17.67 -9.23
CA ASP A 146 -11.90 -16.90 -10.08
C ASP A 146 -11.62 -15.40 -10.01
N ARG A 147 -11.19 -14.90 -8.84
CA ARG A 147 -10.81 -13.49 -8.67
C ARG A 147 -9.49 -13.16 -9.37
N VAL A 148 -8.53 -14.07 -9.33
CA VAL A 148 -7.24 -13.93 -10.04
C VAL A 148 -7.46 -13.96 -11.54
N ASN A 149 -8.26 -14.91 -12.03
CA ASN A 149 -8.60 -15.03 -13.44
C ASN A 149 -9.37 -13.81 -13.93
N GLY A 150 -10.42 -13.38 -13.23
CA GLY A 150 -11.17 -12.18 -13.60
C GLY A 150 -10.35 -10.88 -13.51
N ALA A 151 -9.35 -10.81 -12.63
CA ALA A 151 -8.40 -9.69 -12.62
C ALA A 151 -7.45 -9.74 -13.83
N GLY A 152 -7.01 -10.94 -14.24
CA GLY A 152 -6.25 -11.15 -15.46
C GLY A 152 -7.02 -10.68 -16.71
N ASP A 153 -8.28 -11.08 -16.81
CA ASP A 153 -9.16 -10.70 -17.93
C ASP A 153 -9.39 -9.18 -18.00
N ALA A 154 -9.60 -8.53 -16.86
CA ALA A 154 -9.77 -7.08 -16.79
C ALA A 154 -8.51 -6.29 -17.14
N ILE A 155 -7.32 -6.90 -17.00
CA ILE A 155 -6.04 -6.30 -17.40
C ILE A 155 -5.81 -6.50 -18.91
N SER A 156 -6.15 -7.69 -19.45
CA SER A 156 -6.03 -7.96 -20.90
C SER A 156 -7.03 -7.18 -21.76
N ASP A 157 -8.19 -6.82 -21.21
CA ASP A 157 -9.19 -6.00 -21.91
C ASP A 157 -8.85 -4.50 -21.92
N SER A 158 -7.70 -4.12 -21.35
CA SER A 158 -7.22 -2.73 -21.28
C SER A 158 -6.03 -2.43 -22.22
N GLU A 159 -5.63 -3.42 -23.04
CA GLU A 159 -4.72 -3.26 -24.19
C GLU A 159 -5.48 -3.10 -25.52
#